data_AF-A0A7C1ZKF0-F1
#
_entry.id   AF-A0A7C1ZKF0-F1
#
_cell.length_a   1.000
_cell.length_b   1.000
_cell.length_c   1.000
_cell.angle_alpha   90.00
_cell.angle_beta   90.00
_cell.angle_gamma   90.00
#
_symmetry.space_group_name_H-M   'P 1'
#
loop_
_entity.id
_entity.type
_entity.pdbx_description
1 polymer ?
#
loop_
_entity_poly.entity_id
_entity_poly.type
_entity_poly.pdbx_seq_one_letter_code
_entity_poly.pdbx_strand_id
1 'polypeptide(L)'
;MPQVKPKSTYQRELERRSNDLLRVYNPMEKDYVIEWDRKEGVKLFRILGKEEAVFVRYIAEKYVREMFDKIITKKADDAILKENQNRVSKGMAQMEKWKDQLAFESSFYTIDDVEAQRIIAVLYVGIDTEYGIDAEAQEEIVQEADTRPVFARALDTVQDQKDKNEPEVAPKPAVNELGDEVVDYKKPLPKPSQGLKHTTFKCNYPECDYVGTAKIGLFQHKKSHRDEPVTPNAGVPNEPEPDPPVDITNKKKEATAGVSA
;
A
#
# COMPACT_ATOMS: atom_id res chain seq x y z
N MET A 1 29.88 23.80 27.24
CA MET A 1 29.05 22.99 26.31
C MET A 1 29.29 21.52 26.62
N PRO A 2 28.26 20.68 26.77
CA PRO A 2 28.46 19.26 27.00
C PRO A 2 29.21 18.65 25.80
N GLN A 3 30.33 17.97 26.05
CA GLN A 3 31.05 17.26 24.99
C GLN A 3 30.18 16.11 24.50
N VAL A 4 29.73 16.18 23.25
CA VAL A 4 28.95 15.11 22.61
C VAL A 4 29.91 13.94 22.38
N LYS A 5 29.68 12.83 23.09
CA LYS A 5 30.46 11.60 22.87
C LYS A 5 30.30 11.16 21.42
N PRO A 6 31.38 10.77 20.72
CA PRO A 6 31.28 10.28 19.35
C PRO A 6 30.39 9.03 19.30
N LYS A 7 29.45 8.99 18.36
CA LYS A 7 28.59 7.81 18.13
C LYS A 7 29.45 6.59 17.75
N SER A 8 29.05 5.41 18.21
CA SER A 8 29.73 4.16 17.84
C SER A 8 29.56 3.85 16.35
N THR A 9 30.47 3.05 15.79
CA THR A 9 30.40 2.60 14.38
C THR A 9 29.08 1.88 14.07
N TYR A 10 28.62 1.02 14.99
CA TYR A 10 27.34 0.32 14.88
C TYR A 10 26.13 1.28 14.87
N GLN A 11 26.13 2.31 15.72
CA GLN A 11 25.05 3.31 15.72
C GLN A 11 25.02 4.11 14.42
N ARG A 12 26.20 4.46 13.88
CA ARG A 12 26.29 5.12 12.57
C ARG A 12 25.73 4.24 11.46
N GLU A 13 26.04 2.94 11.46
CA GLU A 13 25.51 2.01 10.45
C GLU A 13 24.00 1.79 10.59
N LEU A 14 23.45 1.76 11.81
CA LEU A 14 22.00 1.72 12.03
C LEU A 14 21.30 2.98 11.52
N GLU A 15 21.87 4.16 11.83
CA GLU A 15 21.35 5.44 11.32
C GLU A 15 21.42 5.49 9.79
N ARG A 16 22.50 5.00 9.20
CA ARG A 16 22.67 4.86 7.75
C ARG A 16 21.57 3.97 7.15
N ARG A 17 21.48 2.72 7.61
CA ARG A 17 20.47 1.74 7.15
C ARG A 17 19.06 2.26 7.29
N SER A 18 18.76 2.99 8.35
CA SER A 18 17.42 3.54 8.59
C SER A 18 16.99 4.55 7.52
N ASN A 19 17.94 5.13 6.78
CA ASN A 19 17.67 6.09 5.71
C ASN A 19 17.69 5.46 4.31
N ASP A 20 18.10 4.19 4.16
CA ASP A 20 18.05 3.48 2.87
C ASP A 20 16.66 3.58 2.23
N LEU A 21 16.64 3.75 0.91
CA LEU A 21 15.41 3.68 0.12
C LEU A 21 15.24 2.26 -0.40
N LEU A 22 14.13 1.64 -0.02
CA LEU A 22 13.75 0.29 -0.41
C LEU A 22 12.60 0.35 -1.41
N ARG A 23 12.68 -0.48 -2.44
CA ARG A 23 11.63 -0.66 -3.43
C ARG A 23 10.74 -1.83 -3.04
N VAL A 24 9.44 -1.58 -2.97
CA VAL A 24 8.42 -2.57 -2.60
C VAL A 24 7.35 -2.65 -3.69
N TYR A 25 6.72 -3.81 -3.83
CA TYR A 25 5.68 -4.06 -4.81
C TYR A 25 4.34 -4.37 -4.14
N ASN A 26 3.25 -3.90 -4.72
CA ASN A 26 1.89 -4.24 -4.29
C ASN A 26 1.25 -5.28 -5.20
N PRO A 27 1.16 -6.55 -4.78
CA PRO A 27 0.56 -7.59 -5.60
C PRO A 27 -0.98 -7.50 -5.66
N MET A 28 -1.60 -6.62 -4.86
CA MET A 28 -3.04 -6.45 -4.83
C MET A 28 -3.52 -5.51 -5.93
N GLU A 29 -4.74 -5.73 -6.43
CA GLU A 29 -5.40 -4.82 -7.39
C GLU A 29 -5.83 -3.51 -6.77
N LYS A 30 -6.02 -3.49 -5.45
CA LYS A 30 -6.43 -2.30 -4.72
C LYS A 30 -5.21 -1.61 -4.16
N ASP A 31 -5.29 -0.29 -4.16
CA ASP A 31 -4.32 0.55 -3.50
C ASP A 31 -4.26 0.26 -2.01
N TYR A 32 -3.07 0.40 -1.45
CA TYR A 32 -2.78 0.22 -0.05
C TYR A 32 -2.34 1.54 0.57
N VAL A 33 -2.89 1.88 1.74
CA VAL A 33 -2.47 3.06 2.51
C VAL A 33 -1.84 2.58 3.81
N ILE A 34 -0.56 2.92 3.99
CA ILE A 34 0.20 2.68 5.22
C ILE A 34 0.00 3.88 6.13
N GLU A 35 -0.50 3.64 7.33
CA GLU A 35 -0.65 4.66 8.36
C GLU A 35 0.57 4.62 9.29
N TRP A 36 1.33 5.71 9.41
CA TRP A 36 2.48 5.78 10.31
C TRP A 36 2.22 6.81 11.41
N ASP A 37 1.93 6.32 12.60
CA ASP A 37 1.70 7.13 13.80
C ASP A 37 3.01 7.78 14.27
N ARG A 38 3.05 9.11 14.27
CA ARG A 38 4.08 9.92 14.93
C ARG A 38 3.47 10.67 16.08
N LYS A 39 4.32 11.16 16.99
CA LYS A 39 3.91 12.06 18.07
C LYS A 39 3.17 13.30 17.56
N GLU A 40 3.48 13.75 16.35
CA GLU A 40 2.91 14.94 15.70
C GLU A 40 1.66 14.64 14.84
N GLY A 41 1.25 13.37 14.73
CA GLY A 41 0.10 12.96 13.92
C GLY A 41 0.39 11.73 13.05
N VAL A 42 -0.59 11.35 12.23
CA VAL A 42 -0.52 10.18 11.35
C VAL A 42 -0.04 10.61 9.97
N LYS A 43 1.06 10.01 9.49
CA LYS A 43 1.51 10.18 8.11
C LYS A 43 0.99 9.02 7.27
N LEU A 44 0.34 9.34 6.16
CA LEU A 44 -0.22 8.35 5.23
C LEU A 44 0.71 8.19 4.03
N PHE A 45 1.00 6.94 3.66
CA PHE A 45 1.75 6.60 2.45
C PHE A 45 0.89 5.68 1.59
N ARG A 46 0.67 6.05 0.32
CA ARG A 46 -0.15 5.26 -0.61
C ARG A 46 0.74 4.49 -1.58
N ILE A 47 0.39 3.24 -1.83
CA ILE A 47 0.98 2.38 -2.86
C ILE A 47 -0.16 1.97 -3.77
N LEU A 48 -0.01 2.24 -5.07
CA LEU A 48 -1.03 1.88 -6.05
C LEU A 48 -1.08 0.36 -6.25
N GLY A 49 -2.23 -0.17 -6.65
CA GLY A 49 -2.39 -1.59 -6.94
C GLY A 49 -1.54 -2.03 -8.11
N LYS A 50 -0.87 -3.19 -8.00
CA LYS A 50 0.02 -3.76 -9.04
C LYS A 50 1.19 -2.87 -9.45
N GLU A 51 1.59 -1.91 -8.62
CA GLU A 51 2.71 -1.01 -8.88
C GLU A 51 3.83 -1.13 -7.83
N GLU A 52 5.01 -0.65 -8.21
CA GLU A 52 6.17 -0.50 -7.34
C GLU A 52 6.18 0.88 -6.68
N ALA A 53 6.68 0.96 -5.46
CA ALA A 53 6.89 2.21 -4.77
C ALA A 53 8.19 2.19 -3.97
N VAL A 54 8.83 3.35 -3.83
CA VAL A 54 10.09 3.53 -3.11
C VAL A 54 9.82 4.24 -1.80
N PHE A 55 10.25 3.64 -0.68
CA PHE A 55 10.11 4.21 0.65
C PHE A 55 11.37 4.08 1.47
N VAL A 56 11.47 4.90 2.51
CA VAL A 56 12.50 4.74 3.54
C VAL A 56 12.32 3.38 4.24
N ARG A 57 13.44 2.72 4.58
CA ARG A 57 13.49 1.36 5.14
C ARG A 57 12.39 1.04 6.15
N TYR A 58 12.20 1.85 7.17
CA TYR A 58 11.22 1.57 8.23
C TYR A 58 9.75 1.60 7.75
N ILE A 59 9.43 2.39 6.71
CA ILE A 59 8.08 2.38 6.09
C ILE A 59 7.92 1.16 5.21
N ALA A 60 8.93 0.82 4.41
CA ALA A 60 8.93 -0.37 3.56
C ALA A 60 8.81 -1.66 4.40
N GLU A 61 9.57 -1.78 5.49
CA GLU A 61 9.49 -2.94 6.41
C GLU A 61 8.11 -3.06 7.06
N LYS A 62 7.51 -1.94 7.47
CA LYS A 62 6.12 -1.93 7.98
C LYS A 62 5.15 -2.42 6.93
N TYR A 63 5.24 -1.90 5.71
CA TYR A 63 4.39 -2.30 4.60
C TYR A 63 4.50 -3.80 4.30
N VAL A 64 5.72 -4.33 4.19
CA VAL A 64 5.96 -5.74 3.91
C VAL A 64 5.32 -6.60 4.99
N ARG A 65 5.44 -6.25 6.27
CA ARG A 65 4.79 -6.98 7.37
C ARG A 65 3.27 -6.96 7.26
N GLU A 66 2.66 -5.79 7.10
CA GLU A 66 1.20 -5.70 7.04
C GLU A 66 0.63 -6.38 5.79
N MET A 67 1.31 -6.28 4.65
CA MET A 67 0.87 -6.92 3.41
C MET A 67 1.08 -8.44 3.47
N PHE A 68 2.16 -8.91 4.08
CA PHE A 68 2.39 -10.32 4.37
C PHE A 68 1.21 -10.90 5.17
N ASP A 69 0.84 -10.28 6.28
CA ASP A 69 -0.29 -10.71 7.12
C ASP A 69 -1.62 -10.73 6.34
N LYS A 70 -1.87 -9.73 5.48
CA LYS A 70 -3.06 -9.70 4.63
C LYS A 70 -3.09 -10.81 3.59
N ILE A 71 -1.96 -11.11 2.96
CA ILE A 71 -1.86 -12.22 1.98
C ILE A 71 -2.18 -13.55 2.66
N ILE A 72 -1.69 -13.75 3.88
CA ILE A 72 -1.91 -14.98 4.66
C ILE A 72 -3.37 -15.11 5.05
N THR A 73 -3.94 -14.03 5.60
CA THR A 73 -5.36 -13.99 5.98
C THR A 73 -6.24 -14.30 4.77
N LYS A 74 -5.96 -13.70 3.62
CA LYS A 74 -6.70 -13.97 2.38
C LYS A 74 -6.55 -15.42 1.93
N LYS A 75 -5.35 -16.02 2.01
CA LYS A 75 -5.13 -17.43 1.69
C LYS A 75 -5.94 -18.35 2.60
N ALA A 76 -6.00 -18.05 3.89
CA ALA A 76 -6.80 -18.79 4.85
C ALA A 76 -8.31 -18.68 4.52
N ASP A 77 -8.80 -17.46 4.27
CA ASP A 77 -10.19 -17.22 3.86
C ASP A 77 -10.56 -17.99 2.59
N ASP A 78 -9.71 -17.93 1.56
CA ASP A 78 -9.91 -18.64 0.29
C ASP A 78 -9.92 -20.17 0.50
N ALA A 79 -9.10 -20.69 1.42
CA ALA A 79 -9.07 -22.11 1.76
C ALA A 79 -10.33 -22.55 2.50
N ILE A 80 -10.84 -21.73 3.43
CA ILE A 80 -12.09 -21.99 4.15
C ILE A 80 -13.27 -22.03 3.19
N LEU A 81 -13.34 -21.07 2.25
CA LEU A 81 -14.39 -21.02 1.24
C LEU A 81 -14.38 -22.28 0.37
N LYS A 82 -13.19 -22.71 -0.08
CA LYS A 82 -13.04 -23.97 -0.85
C LYS A 82 -13.45 -25.19 -0.05
N GLU A 83 -13.03 -25.29 1.21
CA GLU A 83 -13.38 -26.43 2.06
C GLU A 83 -14.87 -26.48 2.37
N ASN A 84 -15.50 -25.33 2.64
CA ASN A 84 -16.95 -25.25 2.82
C ASN A 84 -17.72 -25.63 1.55
N GLN A 85 -17.25 -25.21 0.37
CA GLN A 85 -17.82 -25.65 -0.91
C GLN A 85 -17.68 -27.17 -1.09
N ASN A 86 -16.53 -27.75 -0.74
CA ASN A 86 -16.30 -29.19 -0.76
C ASN A 86 -17.18 -29.97 0.23
N ARG A 87 -17.49 -29.37 1.39
CA ARG A 87 -18.41 -29.98 2.37
C ARG A 87 -19.84 -29.98 1.85
N VAL A 88 -20.30 -28.84 1.31
CA VAL A 88 -21.65 -28.72 0.74
C VAL A 88 -21.85 -29.67 -0.43
N SER A 89 -20.86 -29.82 -1.32
CA SER A 89 -20.95 -30.76 -2.46
C SER A 89 -21.03 -32.23 -2.03
N LYS A 90 -20.52 -32.56 -0.84
CA LYS A 90 -20.62 -33.88 -0.20
C LYS A 90 -21.87 -34.05 0.66
N GLY A 91 -22.74 -33.04 0.74
CA GLY A 91 -23.92 -33.05 1.61
C GLY A 91 -23.62 -32.89 3.10
N MET A 92 -22.42 -32.40 3.46
CA MET A 92 -22.05 -32.06 4.84
C MET A 92 -22.37 -30.59 5.14
N ALA A 93 -22.62 -30.28 6.41
CA ALA A 93 -22.79 -28.90 6.87
C ALA A 93 -21.49 -28.09 6.73
N GLN A 94 -21.62 -26.78 6.54
CA GLN A 94 -20.49 -25.84 6.54
C GLN A 94 -19.80 -25.82 7.91
N MET A 95 -18.52 -25.43 7.94
CA MET A 95 -17.75 -25.32 9.19
C MET A 95 -18.37 -24.31 10.15
N GLU A 96 -18.44 -24.68 11.44
CA GLU A 96 -18.85 -23.76 12.50
C GLU A 96 -17.71 -22.76 12.80
N LYS A 97 -18.02 -21.46 12.74
CA LYS A 97 -17.04 -20.36 12.84
C LYS A 97 -16.11 -20.44 14.07
N TRP A 98 -16.65 -20.84 15.22
CA TRP A 98 -15.94 -20.76 16.50
C TRP A 98 -15.28 -22.07 16.95
N LYS A 99 -15.48 -23.17 16.21
CA LYS A 99 -14.89 -24.48 16.54
C LYS A 99 -14.04 -24.98 15.39
N ASP A 100 -14.68 -25.47 14.34
CA ASP A 100 -14.02 -26.12 13.21
C ASP A 100 -13.20 -25.12 12.40
N GLN A 101 -13.76 -23.95 12.14
CA GLN A 101 -13.11 -22.93 11.31
C GLN A 101 -11.85 -22.38 11.98
N LEU A 102 -11.89 -22.09 13.29
CA LEU A 102 -10.71 -21.59 14.01
C LEU A 102 -9.56 -22.60 14.03
N ALA A 103 -9.88 -23.89 14.24
CA ALA A 103 -8.88 -24.95 14.18
C ALA A 103 -8.27 -25.06 12.78
N PHE A 104 -9.10 -24.98 11.73
CA PHE A 104 -8.64 -25.00 10.35
C PHE A 104 -7.77 -23.76 10.02
N GLU A 105 -8.24 -22.56 10.35
CA GLU A 105 -7.52 -21.29 10.17
C GLU A 105 -6.14 -21.28 10.84
N SER A 106 -6.04 -21.85 12.05
CA SER A 106 -4.79 -21.87 12.81
C SER A 106 -3.62 -22.50 12.05
N SER A 107 -3.90 -23.45 11.16
CA SER A 107 -2.89 -24.12 10.34
C SER A 107 -2.27 -23.22 9.26
N PHE A 108 -2.96 -22.14 8.86
CA PHE A 108 -2.47 -21.19 7.86
C PHE A 108 -1.62 -20.07 8.45
N TYR A 109 -1.72 -19.80 9.75
CA TYR A 109 -0.90 -18.78 10.42
C TYR A 109 0.50 -19.28 10.79
N THR A 110 0.71 -20.60 10.81
CA THR A 110 2.03 -21.23 10.99
C THR A 110 2.62 -21.58 9.62
N ILE A 111 3.30 -20.60 9.01
CA ILE A 111 3.85 -20.74 7.67
C ILE A 111 5.28 -21.27 7.73
N ASP A 112 5.63 -22.13 6.78
CA ASP A 112 6.99 -22.61 6.59
C ASP A 112 7.92 -21.50 6.06
N ASP A 113 9.18 -21.53 6.46
CA ASP A 113 10.17 -20.51 6.11
C ASP A 113 10.30 -20.33 4.59
N VAL A 114 10.17 -21.42 3.82
CA VAL A 114 10.27 -21.39 2.35
C VAL A 114 9.10 -20.62 1.73
N GLU A 115 7.87 -20.81 2.23
CA GLU A 115 6.71 -20.08 1.72
C GLU A 115 6.76 -18.61 2.16
N ALA A 116 7.19 -18.35 3.40
CA ALA A 116 7.38 -16.98 3.88
C ALA A 116 8.39 -16.22 3.00
N GLN A 117 9.53 -16.84 2.67
CA GLN A 117 10.53 -16.27 1.76
C GLN A 117 9.96 -15.97 0.38
N ARG A 118 9.11 -16.84 -0.19
CA ARG A 118 8.47 -16.59 -1.49
C ARG A 118 7.54 -15.39 -1.45
N ILE A 119 6.75 -15.23 -0.39
CA ILE A 119 5.85 -14.07 -0.25
C ILE A 119 6.69 -12.79 -0.10
N ILE A 120 7.71 -12.82 0.76
CA ILE A 120 8.59 -11.66 0.97
C ILE A 120 9.33 -11.27 -0.31
N ALA A 121 9.81 -12.24 -1.10
CA ALA A 121 10.48 -11.98 -2.37
C ALA A 121 9.58 -11.28 -3.41
N VAL A 122 8.26 -11.50 -3.36
CA VAL A 122 7.30 -10.77 -4.21
C VAL A 122 7.06 -9.35 -3.70
N LEU A 123 7.03 -9.15 -2.38
CA LEU A 123 6.76 -7.85 -1.76
C LEU A 123 7.99 -6.92 -1.78
N TYR A 124 9.19 -7.48 -1.62
CA TYR A 124 10.45 -6.77 -1.53
C TYR A 124 11.25 -6.90 -2.83
N VAL A 125 11.27 -5.82 -3.62
CA VAL A 125 11.92 -5.81 -4.94
C VAL A 125 13.43 -5.62 -4.81
N GLY A 126 13.87 -4.76 -3.88
CA GLY A 126 15.29 -4.51 -3.65
C GLY A 126 15.59 -3.18 -2.98
N ILE A 127 16.88 -2.82 -2.95
CA ILE A 127 17.36 -1.52 -2.49
C ILE A 127 17.46 -0.60 -3.70
N ASP A 128 16.89 0.60 -3.59
CA ASP A 128 16.89 1.62 -4.64
C ASP A 128 18.08 2.59 -4.49
N THR A 129 18.39 2.98 -3.26
CA THR A 129 19.55 3.84 -2.95
C THR A 129 20.10 3.48 -1.57
N GLU A 130 21.40 3.15 -1.50
CA GLU A 130 22.11 2.89 -0.25
C GLU A 130 22.75 4.19 0.26
N TYR A 131 22.16 4.78 1.30
CA TYR A 131 22.70 6.01 1.88
C TYR A 131 24.11 5.75 2.45
N GLY A 132 25.05 6.66 2.21
CA GLY A 132 26.39 6.60 2.80
C GLY A 132 27.38 5.61 2.17
N ILE A 133 26.95 4.85 1.16
CA ILE A 133 27.84 4.04 0.30
C ILE A 133 27.82 4.60 -1.13
N ASP A 134 26.63 4.90 -1.66
CA ASP A 134 26.45 5.43 -3.03
C ASP A 134 26.70 6.94 -3.14
N ALA A 135 26.93 7.61 -2.01
CA ALA A 135 27.57 8.92 -2.04
C ALA A 135 29.06 8.68 -2.34
N GLU A 136 29.40 8.37 -3.60
CA GLU A 136 30.58 9.00 -4.20
C GLU A 136 30.47 10.44 -3.74
N ALA A 137 31.46 10.92 -2.97
CA ALA A 137 31.48 12.32 -2.58
C ALA A 137 31.20 13.05 -3.87
N GLN A 138 30.00 13.63 -4.02
CA GLN A 138 29.77 14.59 -5.06
C GLN A 138 30.93 15.51 -4.80
N GLU A 139 31.90 15.54 -5.72
CA GLU A 139 32.86 16.60 -5.74
C GLU A 139 31.94 17.79 -5.84
N GLU A 140 31.62 18.39 -4.67
CA GLU A 140 31.16 19.74 -4.62
C GLU A 140 32.20 20.38 -5.49
N ILE A 141 31.79 20.78 -6.69
CA ILE A 141 32.53 21.76 -7.44
C ILE A 141 32.54 22.91 -6.45
N VAL A 142 33.57 22.92 -5.61
CA VAL A 142 33.97 24.08 -4.85
C VAL A 142 34.21 25.02 -6.00
N GLN A 143 33.19 25.80 -6.33
CA GLN A 143 33.39 27.04 -7.05
C GLN A 143 34.35 27.75 -6.13
N GLU A 144 35.65 27.62 -6.40
CA GLU A 144 36.70 28.31 -5.67
C GLU A 144 36.15 29.72 -5.56
N ALA A 145 35.84 30.15 -4.34
CA ALA A 145 35.25 31.46 -4.12
C ALA A 145 36.24 32.42 -4.77
N ASP A 146 35.86 32.98 -5.91
CA ASP A 146 36.79 33.64 -6.81
C ASP A 146 37.40 34.82 -6.04
N THR A 147 38.59 34.59 -5.48
CA THR A 147 39.30 35.51 -4.59
C THR A 147 39.92 36.65 -5.38
N ARG A 148 39.76 36.65 -6.71
CA ARG A 148 40.22 37.72 -7.56
C ARG A 148 39.51 39.04 -7.19
N PRO A 149 40.25 40.15 -7.12
CA PRO A 149 39.68 41.45 -6.82
C PRO A 149 38.59 41.81 -7.83
N VAL A 150 37.54 42.51 -7.37
CA VAL A 150 36.32 42.85 -8.14
C VAL A 150 36.64 43.39 -9.55
N PHE A 151 37.73 44.13 -9.69
CA PHE A 151 38.18 44.67 -10.98
C PHE A 151 38.56 43.60 -12.00
N ALA A 152 39.29 42.55 -11.60
CA ALA A 152 39.67 41.46 -12.49
C ALA A 152 38.44 40.69 -12.98
N ARG A 153 37.46 40.48 -12.09
CA ARG A 153 36.18 39.83 -12.42
C ARG A 153 35.39 40.66 -13.43
N ALA A 154 35.34 41.97 -13.24
CA ALA A 154 34.67 42.89 -14.16
C ALA A 154 35.36 42.91 -15.55
N LEU A 155 36.68 42.78 -15.59
CA LEU A 155 37.46 42.80 -16.83
C LEU A 155 37.22 41.54 -17.66
N ASP A 156 37.23 40.36 -17.03
CA ASP A 156 36.92 39.08 -17.68
C ASP A 156 35.47 39.07 -18.21
N THR A 157 34.52 39.66 -17.45
CA THR A 157 33.11 39.74 -17.89
C THR A 157 32.95 40.62 -19.15
N VAL A 158 33.73 41.70 -19.26
CA VAL A 158 33.73 42.58 -20.45
C VAL A 158 34.42 41.90 -21.63
N GLN A 159 35.46 41.12 -21.39
CA GLN A 159 36.16 40.34 -22.40
C GLN A 159 35.22 39.26 -23.00
N ASP A 160 34.55 38.48 -22.14
CA ASP A 160 33.56 37.48 -22.55
C ASP A 160 32.39 38.08 -23.34
N GLN A 161 31.97 39.31 -23.01
CA GLN A 161 30.92 40.01 -23.75
C GLN A 161 31.39 40.52 -25.12
N LYS A 162 32.69 40.80 -25.29
CA LYS A 162 33.26 41.12 -26.61
C LYS A 162 33.38 39.87 -27.46
N ASP A 163 33.82 38.77 -26.88
CA ASP A 163 34.02 37.51 -27.59
C ASP A 163 32.69 36.87 -28.00
N LYS A 164 31.61 37.11 -27.24
CA LYS A 164 30.24 36.65 -27.59
C LYS A 164 29.50 37.55 -28.58
N ASN A 165 30.04 38.72 -28.94
CA ASN A 165 29.44 39.63 -29.93
C ASN A 165 30.10 39.54 -31.33
N GLU A 166 30.89 38.50 -31.60
CA GLU A 166 31.16 38.12 -32.98
C GLU A 166 29.84 37.69 -33.66
N PRO A 167 29.51 38.21 -34.85
CA PRO A 167 28.23 37.94 -35.50
C PRO A 167 28.10 36.46 -35.86
N GLU A 168 27.19 35.80 -35.14
CA GLU A 168 26.71 34.44 -35.39
C GLU A 168 26.28 34.25 -36.85
N VAL A 169 27.00 33.40 -37.59
CA VAL A 169 26.55 32.86 -38.87
C VAL A 169 25.45 31.83 -38.59
N ALA A 170 24.19 32.20 -38.84
CA ALA A 170 23.04 31.30 -38.75
C ALA A 170 22.72 30.64 -40.13
N PRO A 171 21.82 29.64 -40.21
CA PRO A 171 21.83 28.33 -39.54
C PRO A 171 21.48 27.17 -40.53
N LYS A 172 21.48 25.91 -40.10
CA LYS A 172 20.73 24.82 -40.77
C LYS A 172 19.83 24.05 -39.78
N PRO A 173 18.57 23.73 -40.14
CA PRO A 173 17.55 23.34 -39.18
C PRO A 173 17.30 21.82 -39.05
N ALA A 174 16.69 21.51 -37.90
CA ALA A 174 15.65 20.52 -37.60
C ALA A 174 16.03 19.03 -37.49
N VAL A 175 15.89 18.51 -36.26
CA VAL A 175 15.25 17.21 -36.01
C VAL A 175 14.27 17.37 -34.84
N ASN A 176 13.03 16.97 -35.09
CA ASN A 176 11.94 16.87 -34.12
C ASN A 176 12.16 15.64 -33.23
N GLU A 177 12.04 15.78 -31.91
CA GLU A 177 11.78 14.65 -31.02
C GLU A 177 10.56 14.94 -30.13
N LEU A 178 9.77 13.88 -29.99
CA LEU A 178 8.47 13.78 -29.35
C LEU A 178 8.51 14.24 -27.89
N GLY A 179 7.50 15.01 -27.51
CA GLY A 179 7.31 15.48 -26.14
C GLY A 179 6.80 14.38 -25.21
N ASP A 180 7.54 14.17 -24.13
CA ASP A 180 7.06 13.59 -22.88
C ASP A 180 6.27 14.65 -22.10
N GLU A 181 5.02 14.32 -21.72
CA GLU A 181 4.23 15.12 -20.79
C GLU A 181 4.80 15.02 -19.36
N VAL A 182 5.49 16.06 -18.94
CA VAL A 182 5.91 16.27 -17.55
C VAL A 182 4.70 16.73 -16.73
N VAL A 183 4.22 15.88 -15.81
CA VAL A 183 3.20 16.25 -14.83
C VAL A 183 3.84 17.15 -13.76
N ASP A 184 3.43 18.42 -13.72
CA ASP A 184 3.94 19.45 -12.81
C ASP A 184 3.32 19.31 -11.40
N TYR A 185 4.10 18.81 -10.44
CA TYR A 185 3.70 18.59 -9.05
C TYR A 185 3.94 19.80 -8.12
N LYS A 186 4.07 21.03 -8.63
CA LYS A 186 4.22 22.23 -7.78
C LYS A 186 2.91 22.80 -7.26
N LYS A 187 2.11 22.01 -6.54
CA LYS A 187 1.03 22.55 -5.70
C LYS A 187 1.45 22.54 -4.22
N PRO A 188 1.67 23.70 -3.58
CA PRO A 188 2.05 23.74 -2.17
C PRO A 188 0.93 23.18 -1.29
N LEU A 189 1.27 22.19 -0.47
CA LEU A 189 0.39 21.60 0.53
C LEU A 189 -0.07 22.68 1.55
N PRO A 190 -1.34 22.66 1.98
CA PRO A 190 -1.84 23.59 2.97
C PRO A 190 -1.10 23.40 4.30
N LYS A 191 -0.66 24.51 4.89
CA LYS A 191 0.03 24.52 6.20
C LYS A 191 -0.92 23.98 7.29
N PRO A 192 -0.43 23.13 8.21
CA PRO A 192 -1.24 22.62 9.31
C PRO A 192 -1.62 23.78 10.24
N SER A 193 -2.93 24.00 10.40
CA SER A 193 -3.49 24.97 11.33
C SER A 193 -3.14 24.57 12.76
N GLN A 194 -2.32 25.38 13.43
CA GLN A 194 -2.00 25.23 14.84
C GLN A 194 -3.26 25.45 15.69
N GLY A 195 -3.55 24.51 16.58
CA GLY A 195 -4.60 24.66 17.60
C GLY A 195 -5.74 23.64 17.54
N LEU A 196 -5.47 22.35 17.35
CA LEU A 196 -6.50 21.33 17.56
C LEU A 196 -6.78 21.18 19.07
N LYS A 197 -7.82 21.87 19.54
CA LYS A 197 -8.44 21.58 20.83
C LYS A 197 -8.77 20.09 20.85
N HIS A 198 -8.32 19.34 21.87
CA HIS A 198 -8.65 17.93 22.02
C HIS A 198 -10.17 17.78 22.07
N THR A 199 -10.76 17.33 20.97
CA THR A 199 -12.20 17.06 20.90
C THR A 199 -12.48 15.76 21.64
N THR A 200 -13.13 15.84 22.80
CA THR A 200 -13.66 14.66 23.47
C THR A 200 -14.88 14.14 22.72
N PHE A 201 -14.96 12.83 22.53
CA PHE A 201 -16.07 12.14 21.89
C PHE A 201 -16.93 11.45 22.95
N LYS A 202 -18.21 11.83 23.05
CA LYS A 202 -19.18 11.21 23.98
C LYS A 202 -19.94 10.07 23.28
N CYS A 203 -20.30 9.03 24.02
CA CYS A 203 -21.23 8.01 23.54
C CYS A 203 -22.64 8.60 23.40
N ASN A 204 -23.38 8.13 22.38
CA ASN A 204 -24.76 8.58 22.12
C ASN A 204 -25.81 7.56 22.60
N TYR A 205 -25.39 6.51 23.32
CA TYR A 205 -26.32 5.49 23.82
C TYR A 205 -27.06 6.03 25.06
N PRO A 206 -28.37 5.79 25.22
CA PRO A 206 -29.10 6.22 26.41
C PRO A 206 -28.44 5.64 27.67
N GLU A 207 -28.30 6.46 28.72
CA GLU A 207 -27.69 6.08 30.00
C GLU A 207 -26.18 5.72 29.96
N CYS A 208 -25.48 6.05 28.86
CA CYS A 208 -24.04 5.81 28.77
C CYS A 208 -23.19 7.09 28.93
N ASP A 209 -22.45 7.16 30.04
CA ASP A 209 -21.57 8.30 30.37
C ASP A 209 -20.14 8.20 29.80
N TYR A 210 -19.89 7.28 28.85
CA TYR A 210 -18.56 7.09 28.30
C TYR A 210 -18.08 8.29 27.47
N VAL A 211 -16.86 8.75 27.76
CA VAL A 211 -16.17 9.83 27.04
C VAL A 211 -14.77 9.37 26.66
N GLY A 212 -14.45 9.40 25.37
CA GLY A 212 -13.12 9.05 24.84
C GLY A 212 -12.42 10.23 24.19
N THR A 213 -11.09 10.24 24.20
CA THR A 213 -10.26 11.25 23.49
C THR A 213 -9.96 10.87 22.05
N ALA A 214 -10.22 9.62 21.65
CA ALA A 214 -10.02 9.10 20.31
C ALA A 214 -11.29 8.45 19.74
N LYS A 215 -11.55 8.65 18.44
CA LYS A 215 -12.70 8.03 17.75
C LYS A 215 -12.68 6.50 17.78
N ILE A 216 -11.49 5.89 17.75
CA ILE A 216 -11.32 4.43 17.82
C ILE A 216 -11.86 3.88 19.15
N GLY A 217 -11.58 4.55 20.28
CA GLY A 217 -12.10 4.17 21.59
C GLY A 217 -13.62 4.25 21.65
N LEU A 218 -14.22 5.31 21.08
CA LEU A 218 -15.67 5.43 20.97
C LEU A 218 -16.28 4.29 20.13
N PHE A 219 -15.64 3.92 19.03
CA PHE A 219 -16.14 2.86 18.16
C PHE A 219 -16.10 1.48 18.83
N GLN A 220 -15.03 1.16 19.55
CA GLN A 220 -14.92 -0.08 20.33
C GLN A 220 -15.95 -0.10 21.47
N HIS A 221 -16.11 1.00 22.18
CA HIS A 221 -17.13 1.14 23.22
C HIS A 221 -18.56 0.99 22.66
N LYS A 222 -18.88 1.56 21.50
CA LYS A 222 -20.20 1.36 20.86
C LYS A 222 -20.52 -0.11 20.54
N LYS A 223 -19.51 -0.98 20.39
CA LYS A 223 -19.74 -2.42 20.20
C LYS A 223 -20.23 -3.11 21.48
N SER A 224 -19.93 -2.59 22.67
CA SER A 224 -20.39 -3.19 23.92
C SER A 224 -21.87 -2.90 24.21
N HIS A 225 -22.47 -1.91 23.53
CA HIS A 225 -23.90 -1.63 23.60
C HIS A 225 -24.74 -2.53 22.69
N ARG A 226 -24.11 -3.40 21.93
CA ARG A 226 -24.78 -4.30 20.98
C ARG A 226 -25.25 -5.55 21.71
N ASP A 227 -26.12 -5.37 22.71
CA ASP A 227 -26.75 -6.44 23.51
C ASP A 227 -27.98 -7.05 22.83
N GLU A 228 -28.11 -6.95 21.50
CA GLU A 228 -29.17 -7.69 20.82
C GLU A 228 -28.72 -9.13 20.55
N PRO A 229 -29.41 -10.15 21.12
CA PRO A 229 -29.37 -11.46 20.49
C PRO A 229 -29.88 -11.27 19.08
N VAL A 230 -29.09 -11.67 18.08
CA VAL A 230 -29.49 -11.66 16.68
C VAL A 230 -30.76 -12.51 16.58
N THR A 231 -31.93 -11.89 16.62
CA THR A 231 -33.18 -12.56 16.28
C THR A 231 -33.03 -12.96 14.82
N PRO A 232 -33.10 -14.27 14.48
CA PRO A 232 -32.99 -14.70 13.11
C PRO A 232 -34.07 -13.98 12.30
N ASN A 233 -33.58 -13.29 11.28
CA ASN A 233 -34.28 -12.43 10.34
C ASN A 233 -35.69 -12.95 10.01
N ALA A 234 -36.70 -12.44 10.72
CA ALA A 234 -38.10 -12.69 10.40
C ALA A 234 -38.47 -11.74 9.25
N GLY A 235 -38.61 -12.28 8.05
CA GLY A 235 -39.32 -11.60 6.96
C GLY A 235 -38.44 -11.14 5.80
N VAL A 236 -37.76 -12.06 5.13
CA VAL A 236 -37.68 -11.98 3.66
C VAL A 236 -38.84 -12.85 3.16
N PRO A 237 -39.83 -12.29 2.43
CA PRO A 237 -40.85 -13.10 1.80
C PRO A 237 -40.16 -14.06 0.83
N ASN A 238 -40.42 -15.36 1.02
CA ASN A 238 -39.91 -16.44 0.18
C ASN A 238 -39.99 -16.02 -1.30
N GLU A 239 -38.83 -15.92 -1.95
CA GLU A 239 -38.79 -16.02 -3.40
C GLU A 239 -39.47 -17.34 -3.78
N PRO A 240 -40.39 -17.33 -4.77
CA PRO A 240 -41.03 -18.55 -5.23
C PRO A 240 -39.93 -19.53 -5.67
N GLU A 241 -40.00 -20.75 -5.14
CA GLU A 241 -39.08 -21.82 -5.50
C GLU A 241 -39.03 -21.95 -7.03
N PRO A 242 -37.83 -22.08 -7.62
CA PRO A 242 -37.72 -22.30 -9.06
C PRO A 242 -38.45 -23.60 -9.41
N ASP A 243 -39.32 -23.53 -10.42
CA ASP A 243 -40.07 -24.68 -10.91
C ASP A 243 -39.12 -25.87 -11.17
N PRO A 244 -39.53 -27.10 -10.79
CA PRO A 244 -38.72 -28.28 -11.01
C PRO A 244 -38.39 -28.42 -12.52
N PRO A 245 -37.18 -28.89 -12.85
CA PRO A 245 -36.77 -29.04 -14.24
C PRO A 245 -37.76 -29.93 -14.98
N VAL A 246 -38.39 -29.38 -16.02
CA VAL A 246 -39.27 -30.11 -16.93
C VAL A 246 -38.43 -31.21 -17.58
N ASP A 247 -38.76 -32.46 -17.26
CA ASP A 247 -38.09 -33.65 -17.78
C ASP A 247 -38.41 -33.81 -19.28
N ILE A 248 -37.46 -33.42 -20.15
CA ILE A 248 -37.61 -33.44 -21.62
C ILE A 248 -37.28 -34.83 -22.21
N THR A 249 -37.30 -35.90 -21.41
CA THR A 249 -36.85 -37.24 -21.86
C THR A 249 -37.88 -38.08 -22.61
N ASN A 250 -39.01 -37.54 -23.07
CA ASN A 250 -39.99 -38.30 -23.85
C ASN A 250 -40.43 -37.60 -25.15
N LYS A 251 -39.56 -37.59 -26.17
CA LYS A 251 -40.00 -37.39 -27.56
C LYS A 251 -39.04 -37.97 -28.60
N LYS A 252 -38.80 -39.28 -28.55
CA LYS A 252 -38.18 -39.99 -29.70
C LYS A 252 -38.59 -41.46 -29.80
N LYS A 253 -39.89 -41.70 -29.99
CA LYS A 253 -40.42 -42.93 -30.59
C LYS A 253 -41.62 -42.54 -31.43
N GLU A 254 -41.41 -42.44 -32.74
CA GLU A 254 -42.35 -42.79 -33.82
C GLU A 254 -41.76 -42.29 -35.15
N ALA A 255 -42.08 -43.00 -36.24
CA ALA A 255 -41.42 -43.04 -37.55
C ALA A 255 -40.13 -43.87 -37.54
N THR A 256 -40.09 -45.09 -38.09
CA THR A 256 -40.60 -45.46 -39.41
C THR A 256 -41.04 -46.93 -39.47
N ALA A 257 -42.32 -47.15 -39.73
CA ALA A 257 -42.83 -48.38 -40.29
C ALA A 257 -43.15 -48.13 -41.78
N GLY A 258 -42.69 -49.04 -42.63
CA GLY A 258 -43.30 -49.35 -43.92
C GLY A 258 -42.82 -48.56 -45.13
N VAL A 259 -41.94 -49.18 -45.92
CA VAL A 259 -42.19 -49.36 -47.36
C VAL A 259 -41.55 -50.70 -47.78
N SER A 260 -42.40 -51.66 -48.15
CA SER A 260 -42.07 -52.80 -48.99
C SER A 260 -42.85 -52.64 -50.28
N ALA A 261 -42.15 -52.62 -51.42
CA ALA A 261 -42.53 -53.16 -52.73
C ALA A 261 -41.38 -52.87 -53.69
#